data_AF-A0AAE1FXZ5-F1
#
_entry.id   AF-A0AAE1FXZ5-F1
#
_cell.length_a   1.000
_cell.length_b   1.000
_cell.length_c   1.000
_cell.angle_alpha   90.00
_cell.angle_beta   90.00
_cell.angle_gamma   90.00
#
_symmetry.space_group_name_H-M   'P 1'
#
loop_
_entity.id
_entity.type
_entity.pdbx_description
1 polymer ?
#
loop_
_entity_poly.entity_id
_entity_poly.type
_entity_poly.pdbx_seq_one_letter_code
_entity_poly.pdbx_strand_id
1 'polypeptide(L)'
;MPLQIPRVCDTRWISLEPAVTRILAQWEELRIHFDLARSSEKCYSAQLLFDMYSDPINKLYLLFLRPLLQEVQRSMKAFQGENTDPTKLLADLSNLIISISKRVIIPTARVDPLTSDISSYISPRAHLGYKFEKLCFSSNVPQEQKRYLRESCIACVTRLSNELRSRLPENFKILKKMSLFAVDECLRVVKEPIVEIAELLGYDPEQIDQIDNQWRNLTIVQWVETTSTAKFWIEVNGYKDASGVNSYLELCELAINVLSLLHSNAEVERLFSQMNIVKSKLRLNLRSVNAILAVKSGLKRVRKSCNSYELPKEVIKQIGTMASYTSTESADPVPSSSVTVSEETEEEEDYIIFSLN
;
A
#
# COMPACT_ATOMS: atom_id res chain seq x y z
N MET A 1 -16.86 -6.33 27.44
CA MET A 1 -17.61 -5.41 26.55
C MET A 1 -17.55 -5.96 25.13
N PRO A 2 -18.65 -5.92 24.36
CA PRO A 2 -18.64 -6.35 22.96
C PRO A 2 -17.65 -5.51 22.15
N LEU A 3 -16.86 -6.15 21.30
CA LEU A 3 -15.94 -5.44 20.42
C LEU A 3 -16.73 -4.77 19.30
N GLN A 4 -16.48 -3.50 19.06
CA GLN A 4 -17.12 -2.77 17.96
C GLN A 4 -16.69 -3.38 16.63
N ILE A 5 -17.61 -3.75 15.74
CA ILE A 5 -17.27 -4.21 14.38
C ILE A 5 -17.01 -2.95 13.54
N PRO A 6 -15.83 -2.83 12.89
CA PRO A 6 -15.55 -1.68 12.04
C PRO A 6 -16.45 -1.73 10.81
N ARG A 7 -16.99 -0.58 10.41
CA ARG A 7 -17.76 -0.46 9.18
C ARG A 7 -16.85 -0.79 8.00
N VAL A 8 -17.24 -1.79 7.22
CA VAL A 8 -16.62 -2.06 5.91
C VAL A 8 -16.98 -0.89 5.00
N CYS A 9 -15.97 -0.32 4.36
CA CYS A 9 -16.12 0.75 3.40
C CYS A 9 -15.41 0.33 2.12
N ASP A 10 -16.06 0.54 0.98
CA ASP A 10 -15.57 0.09 -0.33
C ASP A 10 -14.17 0.66 -0.65
N THR A 11 -13.85 1.85 -0.11
CA THR A 11 -12.55 2.50 -0.26
C THR A 11 -11.54 2.17 0.83
N ARG A 12 -11.94 1.47 1.91
CA ARG A 12 -11.06 1.08 3.03
C ARG A 12 -11.15 -0.41 3.33
N TRP A 13 -10.71 -1.19 2.36
CA TRP A 13 -10.52 -2.63 2.43
C TRP A 13 -9.70 -3.15 3.65
N ILE A 14 -8.83 -2.34 4.25
CA ILE A 14 -8.10 -2.65 5.50
C ILE A 14 -9.05 -2.80 6.71
N SER A 15 -10.30 -2.36 6.60
CA SER A 15 -11.31 -2.60 7.63
C SER A 15 -11.94 -4.01 7.56
N LEU A 16 -11.75 -4.73 6.45
CA LEU A 16 -12.43 -6.00 6.19
C LEU A 16 -11.88 -7.14 7.07
N GLU A 17 -10.56 -7.29 7.17
CA GLU A 17 -9.98 -8.35 8.00
C GLU A 17 -10.35 -8.19 9.49
N PRO A 18 -10.25 -6.99 10.10
CA PRO A 18 -10.63 -6.79 11.49
C PRO A 18 -12.13 -7.04 11.71
N ALA A 19 -12.99 -6.73 10.72
CA ALA A 19 -14.40 -7.04 10.77
C ALA A 19 -14.64 -8.55 10.80
N VAL A 20 -14.08 -9.30 9.84
CA VAL A 20 -14.20 -10.76 9.77
C VAL A 20 -13.65 -11.43 11.04
N THR A 21 -12.52 -10.96 11.54
CA THR A 21 -11.91 -11.48 12.77
C THR A 21 -12.80 -11.24 13.99
N ARG A 22 -13.42 -10.06 14.14
CA ARG A 22 -14.35 -9.76 15.25
C ARG A 22 -15.65 -10.55 15.13
N ILE A 23 -16.22 -10.65 13.93
CA ILE A 23 -17.42 -11.45 13.65
C ILE A 23 -17.20 -12.91 14.06
N LEU A 24 -16.07 -13.50 13.66
CA LEU A 24 -15.74 -14.88 14.02
C LEU A 24 -15.46 -15.07 15.52
N ALA A 25 -14.89 -14.05 16.18
CA ALA A 25 -14.61 -14.10 17.62
C ALA A 25 -15.89 -14.02 18.47
N GLN A 26 -16.92 -13.33 17.98
CA GLN A 26 -18.19 -13.11 18.68
C GLN A 26 -19.35 -13.88 18.03
N TRP A 27 -19.07 -14.94 17.28
CA TRP A 27 -20.07 -15.59 16.41
C TRP A 27 -21.29 -16.08 17.20
N GLU A 28 -21.06 -16.75 18.32
CA GLU A 28 -22.16 -17.30 19.13
C GLU A 28 -22.90 -16.20 19.90
N GLU A 29 -22.18 -15.20 20.40
CA GLU A 29 -22.78 -14.04 21.06
C GLU A 29 -23.68 -13.26 20.12
N LEU A 30 -23.25 -13.05 18.87
CA LEU A 30 -24.03 -12.39 17.83
C LEU A 30 -25.27 -13.22 17.48
N ARG A 31 -25.12 -14.54 17.32
CA ARG A 31 -26.27 -15.44 17.07
C ARG A 31 -27.31 -15.35 18.18
N ILE A 32 -26.89 -15.43 19.45
CA ILE A 32 -27.80 -15.32 20.61
C ILE A 32 -28.44 -13.94 20.68
N HIS A 33 -27.66 -12.87 20.45
CA HIS A 33 -28.16 -11.51 20.46
C HIS A 33 -29.28 -11.31 19.42
N PHE A 34 -29.07 -11.78 18.18
CA PHE A 34 -30.08 -11.64 17.14
C PHE A 34 -31.29 -12.56 17.35
N ASP A 35 -31.14 -13.71 18.01
CA ASP A 35 -32.29 -14.54 18.40
C ASP A 35 -33.20 -13.82 19.41
N LEU A 36 -32.59 -13.18 20.42
CA LEU A 36 -33.32 -12.38 21.40
C LEU A 36 -34.00 -11.18 20.73
N ALA A 37 -33.26 -10.41 19.92
CA ALA A 37 -33.78 -9.22 19.24
C ALA A 37 -34.93 -9.55 18.28
N ARG A 38 -34.82 -10.65 17.53
CA ARG A 38 -35.89 -11.20 16.68
C ARG A 38 -37.16 -11.51 17.47
N SER A 39 -37.01 -12.06 18.66
CA SER A 39 -38.12 -12.46 19.53
C SER A 39 -38.76 -11.25 20.25
N SER A 40 -37.96 -10.27 20.66
CA SER A 40 -38.42 -9.11 21.44
C SER A 40 -38.91 -7.94 20.58
N GLU A 41 -38.22 -7.64 19.48
CA GLU A 41 -38.43 -6.42 18.67
C GLU A 41 -39.17 -6.69 17.36
N LYS A 42 -39.46 -7.97 17.01
CA LYS A 42 -40.06 -8.39 15.72
C LYS A 42 -39.36 -7.76 14.50
N CYS A 43 -38.06 -7.51 14.61
CA CYS A 43 -37.27 -6.89 13.57
C CYS A 43 -36.91 -7.92 12.48
N TYR A 44 -37.33 -7.65 11.24
CA TYR A 44 -37.00 -8.50 10.09
C TYR A 44 -35.47 -8.61 9.88
N SER A 45 -34.73 -7.51 10.07
CA SER A 45 -33.27 -7.52 9.97
C SER A 45 -32.62 -8.42 11.01
N ALA A 46 -33.16 -8.47 12.24
CA ALA A 46 -32.68 -9.38 13.27
C ALA A 46 -32.97 -10.85 12.94
N GLN A 47 -34.13 -11.15 12.35
CA GLN A 47 -34.45 -12.49 11.82
C GLN A 47 -33.45 -12.91 10.74
N LEU A 48 -33.22 -12.05 9.73
CA LEU A 48 -32.27 -12.34 8.65
C LEU A 48 -30.85 -12.58 9.19
N LEU A 49 -30.38 -11.74 10.12
CA LEU A 49 -29.07 -11.89 10.74
C LEU A 49 -28.99 -13.19 11.56
N PHE A 50 -30.00 -13.51 12.35
CA PHE A 50 -30.07 -14.78 13.08
C PHE A 50 -29.98 -15.98 12.14
N ASP A 51 -30.70 -15.96 11.02
CA ASP A 51 -30.66 -17.03 10.02
C ASP A 51 -29.25 -17.14 9.40
N MET A 52 -28.61 -16.01 9.07
CA MET A 52 -27.24 -15.99 8.55
C MET A 52 -26.19 -16.53 9.55
N TYR A 53 -26.30 -16.20 10.84
CA TYR A 53 -25.39 -16.69 11.89
C TYR A 53 -25.68 -18.15 12.29
N SER A 54 -26.90 -18.62 12.04
CA SER A 54 -27.29 -20.01 12.26
C SER A 54 -26.86 -20.94 11.12
N ASP A 55 -26.56 -20.38 9.95
CA ASP A 55 -26.02 -21.14 8.82
C ASP A 55 -24.52 -21.46 9.00
N PRO A 56 -24.15 -22.75 9.14
CA PRO A 56 -22.74 -23.16 9.26
C PRO A 56 -21.91 -22.86 8.00
N ILE A 57 -22.51 -22.72 6.82
CA ILE A 57 -21.81 -22.40 5.57
C ILE A 57 -21.19 -21.01 5.65
N ASN A 58 -21.93 -20.02 6.15
CA ASN A 58 -21.44 -18.65 6.32
C ASN A 58 -20.24 -18.62 7.28
N LYS A 59 -20.32 -19.35 8.39
CA LYS A 59 -19.22 -19.49 9.36
C LYS A 59 -18.00 -20.13 8.70
N LEU A 60 -18.19 -21.20 7.93
CA LEU A 60 -17.12 -21.89 7.20
C LEU A 60 -16.45 -20.95 6.19
N TYR A 61 -17.23 -20.22 5.40
CA TYR A 61 -16.70 -19.28 4.41
C TYR A 61 -15.84 -18.20 5.05
N LEU A 62 -16.29 -17.60 6.16
CA LEU A 62 -15.50 -16.61 6.89
C LEU A 62 -14.23 -17.20 7.52
N LEU A 63 -14.27 -18.44 8.00
CA LEU A 63 -13.09 -19.14 8.51
C LEU A 63 -12.03 -19.38 7.42
N PHE A 64 -12.47 -19.66 6.19
CA PHE A 64 -11.59 -19.71 5.01
C PHE A 64 -11.04 -18.33 4.66
N LEU A 65 -11.90 -17.31 4.64
CA LEU A 65 -11.55 -15.97 4.20
C LEU A 65 -10.56 -15.26 5.15
N ARG A 66 -10.69 -15.47 6.46
CA ARG A 66 -9.87 -14.82 7.49
C ARG A 66 -8.36 -14.91 7.25
N PRO A 67 -7.72 -16.09 7.12
CA PRO A 67 -6.27 -16.19 6.93
C PRO A 67 -5.80 -15.59 5.59
N LEU A 68 -6.66 -15.52 4.58
CA LEU A 68 -6.36 -14.90 3.29
C LEU A 68 -6.37 -13.37 3.43
N LEU A 69 -7.40 -12.81 4.08
CA LEU A 69 -7.47 -11.37 4.36
C LEU A 69 -6.34 -10.88 5.29
N GLN A 70 -5.90 -11.72 6.24
CA GLN A 70 -4.78 -11.40 7.14
C GLN A 70 -3.47 -11.19 6.40
N GLU A 71 -3.21 -12.02 5.40
CA GLU A 71 -2.00 -11.94 4.59
C GLU A 71 -2.02 -10.70 3.70
N VAL A 72 -3.14 -10.50 3.01
CA VAL A 72 -3.38 -9.33 2.16
C VAL A 72 -3.26 -8.03 2.96
N GLN A 73 -3.92 -7.94 4.11
CA GLN A 73 -3.86 -6.75 4.96
C GLN A 73 -2.43 -6.47 5.45
N ARG A 74 -1.64 -7.51 5.74
CA ARG A 74 -0.25 -7.34 6.21
C ARG A 74 0.59 -6.65 5.15
N SER A 75 0.58 -7.16 3.91
CA SER A 75 1.32 -6.55 2.80
C SER A 75 0.91 -5.10 2.60
N MET A 76 -0.38 -4.81 2.74
CA MET A 76 -0.95 -3.52 2.36
C MET A 76 -0.70 -2.45 3.43
N LYS A 77 -0.64 -2.87 4.70
CA LYS A 77 -0.08 -2.03 5.76
C LYS A 77 1.39 -1.68 5.52
N ALA A 78 2.19 -2.56 4.89
CA ALA A 78 3.57 -2.25 4.53
C ALA A 78 3.63 -1.16 3.44
N PHE A 79 2.79 -1.25 2.40
CA PHE A 79 2.64 -0.20 1.39
C PHE A 79 2.13 1.13 1.97
N GLN A 80 1.37 1.08 3.07
CA GLN A 80 0.90 2.25 3.82
C GLN A 80 1.81 2.65 4.98
N GLY A 81 3.02 2.13 5.09
CA GLY A 81 3.98 2.58 6.10
C GLY A 81 4.59 3.95 5.74
N GLU A 82 5.06 4.70 6.75
CA GLU A 82 5.77 5.98 6.53
C GLU A 82 7.28 5.79 6.34
N ASN A 83 7.84 4.69 6.86
CA ASN A 83 9.27 4.39 6.84
C ASN A 83 9.52 2.97 6.31
N THR A 84 8.72 2.53 5.33
CA THR A 84 8.90 1.20 4.75
C THR A 84 10.09 1.22 3.80
N ASP A 85 10.87 0.14 3.81
CA ASP A 85 11.98 -0.05 2.89
C ASP A 85 11.44 -0.28 1.47
N PRO A 86 11.63 0.68 0.53
CA PRO A 86 11.09 0.60 -0.83
C PRO A 86 11.57 -0.64 -1.58
N THR A 87 12.78 -1.10 -1.27
CA THR A 87 13.43 -2.25 -1.92
C THR A 87 12.72 -3.59 -1.66
N LYS A 88 11.89 -3.66 -0.61
CA LYS A 88 11.24 -4.90 -0.15
C LYS A 88 9.78 -5.01 -0.56
N LEU A 89 9.13 -3.89 -0.86
CA LEU A 89 7.68 -3.82 -1.11
C LEU A 89 7.23 -4.69 -2.29
N LEU A 90 7.94 -4.63 -3.42
CA LEU A 90 7.60 -5.41 -4.60
C LEU A 90 7.83 -6.92 -4.40
N ALA A 91 8.86 -7.28 -3.62
CA ALA A 91 9.11 -8.66 -3.24
C ALA A 91 7.99 -9.19 -2.34
N ASP A 92 7.53 -8.40 -1.36
CA ASP A 92 6.40 -8.74 -0.49
C ASP A 92 5.10 -8.91 -1.26
N LEU A 93 4.83 -8.08 -2.27
CA LEU A 93 3.68 -8.23 -3.16
C LEU A 93 3.78 -9.51 -4.02
N SER A 94 4.96 -9.78 -4.57
CA SER A 94 5.22 -11.00 -5.33
C SER A 94 5.00 -12.25 -4.46
N ASN A 95 5.50 -12.22 -3.23
CA ASN A 95 5.33 -13.29 -2.26
C ASN A 95 3.86 -13.48 -1.86
N LEU A 96 3.09 -12.39 -1.73
CA LEU A 96 1.65 -12.45 -1.47
C LEU A 96 0.91 -13.18 -2.61
N ILE A 97 1.15 -12.79 -3.86
CA ILE A 97 0.51 -13.40 -5.04
C ILE A 97 0.84 -14.89 -5.10
N ILE A 98 2.13 -15.24 -4.93
CA ILE A 98 2.59 -16.63 -4.92
C ILE A 98 1.93 -17.42 -3.79
N SER A 99 1.89 -16.86 -2.57
CA SER A 99 1.33 -17.53 -1.40
C SER A 99 -0.17 -17.79 -1.54
N ILE A 100 -0.95 -16.79 -1.99
CA ILE A 100 -2.38 -16.94 -2.24
C ILE A 100 -2.63 -18.00 -3.31
N SER A 101 -1.91 -17.93 -4.43
CA SER A 101 -2.06 -18.87 -5.54
C SER A 101 -1.72 -20.31 -5.15
N LYS A 102 -0.65 -20.52 -4.37
CA LYS A 102 -0.22 -21.85 -3.90
C LYS A 102 -1.24 -22.56 -3.01
N ARG A 103 -2.23 -21.86 -2.45
CA ARG A 103 -3.30 -22.48 -1.65
C ARG A 103 -4.23 -23.35 -2.48
N VAL A 104 -4.38 -23.04 -3.77
CA VAL A 104 -5.31 -23.74 -4.68
C VAL A 104 -4.58 -24.47 -5.81
N ILE A 105 -3.35 -24.09 -6.15
CA ILE A 105 -2.57 -24.77 -7.19
C ILE A 105 -2.10 -26.16 -6.74
N ILE A 106 -2.03 -27.10 -7.69
CA ILE A 106 -1.45 -28.43 -7.49
C ILE A 106 0.04 -28.29 -7.11
N PRO A 107 0.53 -28.89 -6.01
CA PRO A 107 1.92 -28.72 -5.56
C PRO A 107 3.00 -29.13 -6.59
N THR A 108 2.66 -30.01 -7.53
CA THR A 108 3.56 -30.47 -8.59
C THR A 108 3.54 -29.61 -9.85
N ALA A 109 2.63 -28.63 -9.94
CA ALA A 109 2.53 -27.75 -11.11
C ALA A 109 3.73 -26.79 -11.16
N ARG A 110 4.39 -26.74 -12.32
CA ARG A 110 5.46 -25.77 -12.62
C ARG A 110 4.86 -24.56 -13.32
N VAL A 111 4.11 -23.76 -12.57
CA VAL A 111 3.52 -22.50 -13.06
C VAL A 111 4.03 -21.34 -12.21
N ASP A 112 4.42 -20.24 -12.84
CA ASP A 112 4.71 -18.98 -12.16
C ASP A 112 3.41 -18.17 -12.04
N PRO A 113 2.83 -18.02 -10.84
CA PRO A 113 1.60 -17.27 -10.65
C PRO A 113 1.73 -15.78 -10.95
N LEU A 114 2.95 -15.25 -11.08
CA LEU A 114 3.18 -13.85 -11.44
C LEU A 114 2.99 -13.59 -12.92
N THR A 115 3.23 -14.59 -13.78
CA THR A 115 3.18 -14.42 -15.24
C THR A 115 2.02 -15.15 -15.89
N SER A 116 1.58 -16.26 -15.32
CA SER A 116 0.63 -17.16 -15.96
C SER A 116 -0.69 -17.24 -15.21
N ASP A 117 -1.78 -17.49 -15.94
CA ASP A 117 -3.07 -17.77 -15.31
C ASP A 117 -3.04 -19.13 -14.60
N ILE A 118 -3.59 -19.16 -13.39
CA ILE A 118 -3.52 -20.31 -12.49
C ILE A 118 -4.71 -21.26 -12.66
N SER A 119 -5.75 -20.85 -13.40
CA SER A 119 -7.02 -21.55 -13.56
C SER A 119 -6.87 -23.01 -14.01
N SER A 120 -5.91 -23.28 -14.91
CA SER A 120 -5.65 -24.62 -15.45
C SER A 120 -4.91 -25.55 -14.48
N TYR A 121 -4.37 -25.03 -13.38
CA TYR A 121 -3.51 -25.76 -12.44
C TYR A 121 -4.14 -25.93 -11.05
N ILE A 122 -5.45 -25.68 -10.94
CA ILE A 122 -6.19 -25.76 -9.68
C ILE A 122 -6.34 -27.22 -9.24
N SER A 123 -6.05 -27.47 -7.97
CA SER A 123 -6.25 -28.76 -7.32
C SER A 123 -7.74 -29.02 -7.07
N PRO A 124 -8.29 -30.16 -7.53
CA PRO A 124 -9.66 -30.57 -7.22
C PRO A 124 -9.92 -30.79 -5.73
N ARG A 125 -8.85 -30.95 -4.93
CA ARG A 125 -8.89 -31.15 -3.47
C ARG A 125 -7.97 -30.16 -2.76
N ALA A 126 -8.07 -28.88 -3.13
CA ALA A 126 -7.34 -27.82 -2.45
C ALA A 126 -7.66 -27.82 -0.95
N HIS A 127 -6.62 -27.76 -0.11
CA HIS A 127 -6.76 -27.66 1.34
C HIS A 127 -6.99 -26.20 1.73
N LEU A 128 -8.20 -25.88 2.19
CA LEU A 128 -8.65 -24.50 2.43
C LEU A 128 -8.33 -23.98 3.84
N GLY A 129 -7.55 -24.75 4.62
CA GLY A 129 -7.05 -24.36 5.94
C GLY A 129 -7.59 -25.23 7.08
N TYR A 130 -6.77 -25.41 8.12
CA TYR A 130 -7.07 -26.34 9.21
C TYR A 130 -8.43 -26.11 9.89
N LYS A 131 -8.75 -24.85 10.23
CA LYS A 131 -10.01 -24.51 10.92
C LYS A 131 -11.23 -24.76 10.03
N PHE A 132 -11.11 -24.47 8.74
CA PHE A 132 -12.14 -24.74 7.75
C PHE A 132 -12.37 -26.25 7.64
N GLU A 133 -11.31 -27.03 7.39
CA GLU A 133 -11.45 -28.48 7.21
C GLU A 133 -11.96 -29.18 8.46
N LYS A 134 -11.47 -28.79 9.65
CA LYS A 134 -11.95 -29.34 10.92
C LYS A 134 -13.44 -29.11 11.12
N LEU A 135 -13.92 -27.89 10.90
CA LEU A 135 -15.34 -27.56 11.07
C LEU A 135 -16.19 -28.21 9.97
N CYS A 136 -15.70 -28.25 8.73
CA CYS A 136 -16.35 -28.86 7.59
C CYS A 136 -16.51 -30.38 7.78
N PHE A 137 -15.53 -31.03 8.43
CA PHE A 137 -15.63 -32.43 8.81
C PHE A 137 -16.66 -32.66 9.92
N SER A 138 -16.67 -31.82 10.96
CA SER A 138 -17.61 -31.97 12.09
C SER A 138 -19.03 -31.50 11.82
N SER A 139 -19.28 -30.78 10.72
CA SER A 139 -20.60 -30.19 10.44
C SER A 139 -21.52 -31.18 9.71
N ASN A 140 -22.80 -31.16 10.09
CA ASN A 140 -23.88 -31.91 9.43
C ASN A 140 -24.35 -31.28 8.11
N VAL A 141 -23.51 -30.47 7.46
CA VAL A 141 -23.84 -29.84 6.17
C VAL A 141 -23.87 -30.91 5.07
N PRO A 142 -24.88 -30.91 4.18
CA PRO A 142 -24.93 -31.79 3.02
C PRO A 142 -23.66 -31.71 2.15
N GLN A 143 -23.25 -32.86 1.61
CA GLN A 143 -22.01 -32.95 0.82
C GLN A 143 -22.02 -32.06 -0.43
N GLU A 144 -23.19 -31.87 -1.05
CA GLU A 144 -23.36 -30.97 -2.20
C GLU A 144 -23.07 -29.51 -1.85
N GLN A 145 -23.59 -29.03 -0.71
CA GLN A 145 -23.32 -27.68 -0.21
C GLN A 145 -21.84 -27.51 0.17
N LYS A 146 -21.21 -28.54 0.74
CA LYS A 146 -19.76 -28.55 1.00
C LYS A 146 -18.95 -28.44 -0.30
N ARG A 147 -19.39 -29.09 -1.39
CA ARG A 147 -18.75 -28.98 -2.71
C ARG A 147 -18.89 -27.56 -3.27
N TYR A 148 -20.10 -27.02 -3.29
CA TYR A 148 -20.37 -25.66 -3.76
C TYR A 148 -19.56 -24.60 -3.00
N LEU A 149 -19.49 -24.73 -1.67
CA LEU A 149 -18.67 -23.85 -0.84
C LEU A 149 -17.19 -23.91 -1.22
N ARG A 150 -16.64 -25.11 -1.47
CA ARG A 150 -15.24 -25.27 -1.90
C ARG A 150 -15.00 -24.61 -3.26
N GLU A 151 -15.90 -24.81 -4.22
CA GLU A 151 -15.84 -24.16 -5.53
C GLU A 151 -15.83 -22.63 -5.40
N SER A 152 -16.70 -22.08 -4.54
CA SER A 152 -16.74 -20.64 -4.25
C SER A 152 -15.45 -20.13 -3.59
N CYS A 153 -14.89 -20.88 -2.65
CA CYS A 153 -13.62 -20.53 -2.02
C CYS A 153 -12.47 -20.51 -3.05
N ILE A 154 -12.40 -21.53 -3.90
CA ILE A 154 -11.41 -21.62 -4.98
C ILE A 154 -11.58 -20.43 -5.95
N ALA A 155 -12.81 -20.15 -6.39
CA ALA A 155 -13.10 -19.01 -7.27
C ALA A 155 -12.67 -17.68 -6.64
N CYS A 156 -12.86 -17.51 -5.33
CA CYS A 156 -12.39 -16.34 -4.59
C CYS A 156 -10.86 -16.21 -4.64
N VAL A 157 -10.11 -17.29 -4.38
CA VAL A 157 -8.64 -17.29 -4.47
C VAL A 157 -8.17 -16.98 -5.89
N THR A 158 -8.76 -17.61 -6.90
CA THR A 158 -8.39 -17.40 -8.31
C THR A 158 -8.64 -15.96 -8.73
N ARG A 159 -9.80 -15.41 -8.40
CA ARG A 159 -10.13 -14.01 -8.70
C ARG A 159 -9.17 -13.07 -8.00
N LEU A 160 -8.95 -13.23 -6.70
CA LEU A 160 -8.03 -12.38 -5.96
C LEU A 160 -6.59 -12.44 -6.51
N SER A 161 -6.11 -13.63 -6.85
CA SER A 161 -4.76 -13.80 -7.43
C SER A 161 -4.63 -13.06 -8.76
N ASN A 162 -5.66 -13.15 -9.61
CA ASN A 162 -5.70 -12.46 -10.89
C ASN A 162 -5.81 -10.94 -10.74
N GLU A 163 -6.62 -10.44 -9.80
CA GLU A 163 -6.74 -9.00 -9.49
C GLU A 163 -5.44 -8.44 -8.89
N LEU A 164 -4.71 -9.20 -8.07
CA LEU A 164 -3.40 -8.76 -7.57
C LEU A 164 -2.35 -8.78 -8.68
N ARG A 165 -2.39 -9.78 -9.56
CA ARG A 165 -1.48 -9.89 -10.71
C ARG A 165 -1.68 -8.76 -11.72
N SER A 166 -2.93 -8.38 -12.01
CA SER A 166 -3.23 -7.29 -12.95
C SER A 166 -2.77 -5.92 -12.47
N ARG A 167 -2.48 -5.77 -11.17
CA ARG A 167 -1.93 -4.54 -10.56
C ARG A 167 -0.41 -4.49 -10.61
N LEU A 168 0.28 -5.55 -11.04
CA LEU A 168 1.71 -5.49 -11.27
C LEU A 168 1.98 -4.70 -12.57
N PRO A 169 2.96 -3.78 -12.55
CA PRO A 169 3.33 -3.05 -13.76
C PRO A 169 4.01 -3.98 -14.76
N GLU A 170 3.99 -3.65 -16.06
CA GLU A 170 4.55 -4.51 -17.11
C GLU A 170 6.03 -4.82 -16.91
N ASN A 171 6.78 -3.82 -16.44
CA ASN A 171 8.21 -3.87 -16.14
C ASN A 171 8.53 -4.43 -14.73
N PHE A 172 7.58 -5.09 -14.04
CA PHE A 172 7.78 -5.56 -12.66
C PHE A 172 9.03 -6.44 -12.49
N LYS A 173 9.44 -7.19 -13.52
CA LYS A 173 10.64 -8.03 -13.50
C LYS A 173 11.91 -7.20 -13.33
N ILE A 174 11.99 -6.08 -14.04
CA ILE A 174 13.11 -5.12 -13.94
C ILE A 174 13.00 -4.38 -12.60
N LEU A 175 11.81 -3.90 -12.23
CA LEU A 175 11.59 -3.22 -10.95
C LEU A 175 11.92 -4.12 -9.74
N LYS A 176 11.81 -5.44 -9.86
CA LYS A 176 12.22 -6.37 -8.80
C LYS A 176 13.70 -6.25 -8.48
N LYS A 177 14.53 -5.86 -9.46
CA LYS A 177 15.96 -5.60 -9.28
C LYS A 177 16.23 -4.34 -8.44
N MET A 178 15.23 -3.52 -8.12
CA MET A 178 15.39 -2.45 -7.12
C MET A 178 15.81 -3.00 -5.75
N SER A 179 15.49 -4.27 -5.46
CA SER A 179 15.99 -4.96 -4.28
C SER A 179 17.52 -5.04 -4.20
N LEU A 180 18.22 -4.97 -5.33
CA LEU A 180 19.69 -4.98 -5.37
C LEU A 180 20.31 -3.77 -4.66
N PHE A 181 19.59 -2.64 -4.59
CA PHE A 181 20.06 -1.45 -3.87
C PHE A 181 19.92 -1.55 -2.35
N ALA A 182 19.34 -2.64 -1.81
CA ALA A 182 19.35 -2.90 -0.39
C ALA A 182 20.80 -3.13 0.09
N VAL A 183 21.13 -2.65 1.30
CA VAL A 183 22.51 -2.70 1.82
C VAL A 183 23.08 -4.13 1.91
N ASP A 184 22.23 -5.11 2.19
CA ASP A 184 22.57 -6.52 2.27
C ASP A 184 22.75 -7.21 0.91
N GLU A 185 22.23 -6.61 -0.16
CA GLU A 185 22.36 -7.10 -1.54
C GLU A 185 23.53 -6.41 -2.25
N CYS A 186 23.68 -5.09 -2.11
CA CYS A 186 24.71 -4.32 -2.82
C CYS A 186 26.14 -4.61 -2.37
N LEU A 187 26.32 -5.10 -1.14
CA LEU A 187 27.60 -5.48 -0.55
C LEU A 187 27.99 -6.94 -0.82
N ARG A 188 27.18 -7.70 -1.56
CA ARG A 188 27.53 -9.07 -1.94
C ARG A 188 28.71 -9.10 -2.92
N VAL A 189 29.51 -10.16 -2.82
CA VAL A 189 30.66 -10.39 -3.70
C VAL A 189 30.21 -10.69 -5.13
N VAL A 190 29.16 -11.49 -5.28
CA VAL A 190 28.54 -11.78 -6.57
C VAL A 190 27.36 -10.83 -6.72
N LYS A 191 27.48 -9.87 -7.66
CA LYS A 191 26.46 -8.87 -7.92
C LYS A 191 25.76 -9.15 -9.24
N GLU A 192 24.44 -9.05 -9.21
CA GLU A 192 23.66 -8.97 -10.44
C GLU A 192 23.85 -7.57 -11.06
N PRO A 193 23.89 -7.46 -12.40
CA PRO A 193 23.98 -6.16 -13.07
C PRO A 193 22.72 -5.32 -12.83
N ILE A 194 22.92 -4.01 -12.65
CA ILE A 194 21.85 -3.02 -12.45
C ILE A 194 21.52 -2.22 -13.72
N VAL A 195 22.17 -2.56 -14.84
CA VAL A 195 22.06 -1.86 -16.14
C VAL A 195 20.61 -1.73 -16.59
N GLU A 196 19.81 -2.79 -16.51
CA GLU A 196 18.39 -2.77 -16.92
C GLU A 196 17.55 -1.74 -16.15
N ILE A 197 17.91 -1.43 -14.90
CA ILE A 197 17.21 -0.40 -14.11
C ILE A 197 17.60 0.99 -14.60
N ALA A 198 18.89 1.20 -14.88
CA ALA A 198 19.39 2.46 -15.40
C ALA A 198 18.81 2.77 -16.78
N GLU A 199 18.74 1.76 -17.66
CA GLU A 199 18.06 1.86 -18.97
C GLU A 199 16.58 2.20 -18.80
N LEU A 200 15.88 1.55 -17.88
CA LEU A 200 14.47 1.81 -17.61
C LEU A 200 14.21 3.24 -17.10
N LEU A 201 15.15 3.81 -16.35
CA LEU A 201 15.07 5.19 -15.84
C LEU A 201 15.56 6.23 -16.86
N GLY A 202 16.01 5.81 -18.05
CA GLY A 202 16.38 6.71 -19.15
C GLY A 202 17.77 7.31 -19.06
N TYR A 203 18.70 6.67 -18.33
CA TYR A 203 20.11 7.07 -18.33
C TYR A 203 20.75 6.81 -19.70
N ASP A 204 21.70 7.66 -20.09
CA ASP A 204 22.42 7.48 -21.35
C ASP A 204 23.49 6.36 -21.27
N PRO A 205 23.97 5.82 -22.40
CA PRO A 205 24.94 4.72 -22.39
C PRO A 205 26.27 5.06 -21.70
N GLU A 206 26.70 6.32 -21.68
CA GLU A 206 27.96 6.74 -21.06
C GLU A 206 27.82 6.76 -19.53
N GLN A 207 26.70 7.29 -19.03
CA GLN A 207 26.33 7.21 -17.62
C GLN A 207 26.15 5.77 -17.16
N ILE A 208 25.52 4.91 -17.97
CA ILE A 208 25.33 3.49 -17.66
C ILE A 208 26.68 2.78 -17.53
N ASP A 209 27.65 3.06 -18.40
CA ASP A 209 28.99 2.47 -18.31
C ASP A 209 29.71 2.90 -17.02
N GLN A 210 29.59 4.18 -16.64
CA GLN A 210 30.11 4.69 -15.37
C GLN A 210 29.44 3.99 -14.17
N ILE A 211 28.11 3.88 -14.17
CA ILE A 211 27.33 3.21 -13.13
C ILE A 211 27.74 1.74 -12.99
N ASP A 212 27.90 0.99 -14.09
CA ASP A 212 28.29 -0.43 -14.03
C ASP A 212 29.70 -0.59 -13.43
N ASN A 213 30.65 0.26 -13.82
CA ASN A 213 31.99 0.27 -13.26
C ASN A 213 31.98 0.60 -11.76
N GLN A 214 31.21 1.60 -11.34
CA GLN A 214 31.06 1.98 -9.94
C GLN A 214 30.40 0.87 -9.11
N TRP A 215 29.38 0.21 -9.65
CA TRP A 215 28.67 -0.89 -9.00
C TRP A 215 29.59 -2.07 -8.66
N ARG A 216 30.47 -2.44 -9.60
CA ARG A 216 31.48 -3.49 -9.41
C ARG A 216 32.48 -3.11 -8.32
N ASN A 217 32.90 -1.84 -8.30
CA ASN A 217 33.93 -1.34 -7.39
C ASN A 217 33.41 -1.01 -5.99
N LEU A 218 32.09 -0.93 -5.77
CA LEU A 218 31.48 -0.53 -4.51
C LEU A 218 31.96 -1.36 -3.29
N THR A 219 32.33 -2.63 -3.46
CA THR A 219 32.82 -3.50 -2.36
C THR A 219 34.31 -3.34 -2.04
N ILE A 220 35.06 -2.54 -2.83
CA ILE A 220 36.48 -2.25 -2.56
C ILE A 220 36.62 -1.40 -1.29
N VAL A 221 35.67 -0.49 -1.08
CA VAL A 221 35.63 0.37 0.11
C VAL A 221 34.88 -0.34 1.24
N GLN A 222 35.42 -0.23 2.46
CA GLN A 222 34.73 -0.70 3.66
C GLN A 222 33.80 0.40 4.19
N TRP A 223 32.50 0.12 4.11
CA TRP A 223 31.44 1.03 4.57
C TRP A 223 31.11 0.79 6.04
N VAL A 224 30.77 1.86 6.76
CA VAL A 224 30.44 1.82 8.19
C VAL A 224 28.98 1.42 8.38
N GLU A 225 28.07 2.03 7.63
CA GLU A 225 26.64 1.75 7.70
C GLU A 225 26.28 0.52 6.87
N THR A 226 25.91 -0.56 7.56
CA THR A 226 25.57 -1.84 6.94
C THR A 226 24.15 -2.31 7.29
N THR A 227 23.38 -1.47 7.99
CA THR A 227 22.07 -1.84 8.53
C THR A 227 20.91 -1.11 7.87
N SER A 228 21.10 0.16 7.50
CA SER A 228 20.04 0.99 6.93
C SER A 228 20.39 1.41 5.51
N THR A 229 19.62 0.91 4.53
CA THR A 229 19.77 1.24 3.11
C THR A 229 19.83 2.75 2.86
N ALA A 230 18.92 3.52 3.44
CA ALA A 230 18.90 4.98 3.26
C ALA A 230 20.16 5.66 3.82
N LYS A 231 20.62 5.26 5.01
CA LYS A 231 21.84 5.84 5.61
C LYS A 231 23.10 5.39 4.88
N PHE A 232 23.13 4.16 4.40
CA PHE A 232 24.23 3.63 3.58
C PHE A 232 24.41 4.48 2.32
N TRP A 233 23.35 4.73 1.56
CA TRP A 233 23.47 5.56 0.36
C TRP A 233 23.79 7.03 0.66
N ILE A 234 23.47 7.54 1.85
CA ILE A 234 23.95 8.86 2.32
C ILE A 234 25.46 8.82 2.58
N GLU A 235 25.99 7.75 3.17
CA GLU A 235 27.43 7.56 3.38
C GLU A 235 28.18 7.49 2.04
N VAL A 236 27.69 6.67 1.09
CA VAL A 236 28.28 6.55 -0.24
C VAL A 236 28.24 7.89 -0.99
N ASN A 237 27.17 8.67 -0.84
CA ASN A 237 27.06 9.99 -1.47
C ASN A 237 28.05 11.01 -0.87
N GLY A 238 28.38 10.85 0.42
CA GLY A 238 29.37 11.68 1.12
C GLY A 238 30.81 11.23 0.93
N TYR A 239 31.04 10.06 0.31
CA TYR A 239 32.36 9.51 0.11
C TYR A 239 33.22 10.40 -0.80
N LYS A 240 34.49 10.54 -0.44
CA LYS A 240 35.48 11.25 -1.23
C LYS A 240 36.77 10.45 -1.23
N ASP A 241 37.33 10.24 -2.40
CA ASP A 241 38.64 9.62 -2.55
C ASP A 241 39.78 10.59 -2.19
N ALA A 242 41.03 10.16 -2.40
CA ALA A 242 42.21 10.98 -2.15
C ALA A 242 42.25 12.29 -2.97
N SER A 243 41.50 12.37 -4.07
CA SER A 243 41.37 13.58 -4.89
C SER A 243 40.26 14.52 -4.42
N GLY A 244 39.46 14.11 -3.42
CA GLY A 244 38.31 14.87 -2.92
C GLY A 244 37.06 14.74 -3.78
N VAL A 245 37.06 13.86 -4.79
CA VAL A 245 35.94 13.57 -5.69
C VAL A 245 35.21 12.32 -5.21
N ASN A 246 33.89 12.28 -5.40
CA ASN A 246 33.12 11.06 -5.12
C ASN A 246 33.20 10.12 -6.32
N SER A 247 33.95 9.03 -6.20
CA SER A 247 34.12 8.03 -7.26
C SER A 247 32.86 7.16 -7.50
N TYR A 248 31.78 7.36 -6.74
CA TYR A 248 30.51 6.61 -6.81
C TYR A 248 29.28 7.51 -7.07
N LEU A 249 29.48 8.73 -7.56
CA LEU A 249 28.43 9.75 -7.64
C LEU A 249 27.23 9.29 -8.49
N GLU A 250 27.48 8.83 -9.71
CA GLU A 250 26.45 8.43 -10.69
C GLU A 250 25.66 7.22 -10.19
N LEU A 251 26.33 6.24 -9.56
CA LEU A 251 25.68 5.12 -8.90
C LEU A 251 24.81 5.58 -7.72
N CYS A 252 25.29 6.53 -6.93
CA CYS A 252 24.54 7.10 -5.82
C CYS A 252 23.29 7.83 -6.28
N GLU A 253 23.38 8.63 -7.35
CA GLU A 253 22.24 9.30 -7.95
C GLU A 253 21.20 8.31 -8.44
N LEU A 254 21.62 7.24 -9.13
CA LEU A 254 20.73 6.15 -9.52
C LEU A 254 20.04 5.51 -8.31
N ALA A 255 20.79 5.18 -7.26
CA ALA A 255 20.24 4.57 -6.06
C ALA A 255 19.22 5.49 -5.36
N ILE A 256 19.54 6.78 -5.22
CA ILE A 256 18.63 7.77 -4.62
C ILE A 256 17.37 7.92 -5.48
N ASN A 257 17.49 7.97 -6.80
CA ASN A 257 16.35 8.04 -7.71
C ASN A 257 15.43 6.82 -7.57
N VAL A 258 16.00 5.62 -7.53
CA VAL A 258 15.26 4.37 -7.30
C VAL A 258 14.55 4.38 -5.94
N LEU A 259 15.25 4.74 -4.87
CA LEU A 259 14.70 4.75 -3.51
C LEU A 259 13.67 5.87 -3.27
N SER A 260 13.64 6.88 -4.14
CA SER A 260 12.69 7.99 -4.09
C SER A 260 11.39 7.74 -4.85
N LEU A 261 11.29 6.63 -5.59
CA LEU A 261 10.07 6.27 -6.31
C LEU A 261 8.93 6.02 -5.34
N LEU A 262 7.76 6.59 -5.65
CA LEU A 262 6.55 6.38 -4.86
C LEU A 262 6.00 4.98 -5.15
N HIS A 263 6.15 4.07 -4.18
CA HIS A 263 5.63 2.71 -4.28
C HIS A 263 4.14 2.57 -3.92
N SER A 264 3.51 3.63 -3.41
CA SER A 264 2.09 3.62 -3.09
C SER A 264 1.47 5.02 -3.05
N ASN A 265 0.15 5.05 -3.20
CA ASN A 265 -0.64 6.28 -3.04
C ASN A 265 -0.91 6.61 -1.56
N ALA A 266 -0.27 5.93 -0.60
CA ALA A 266 -0.59 6.09 0.82
C ALA A 266 -0.31 7.51 1.34
N GLU A 267 0.77 8.16 0.89
CA GLU A 267 1.05 9.56 1.25
C GLU A 267 -0.04 10.50 0.73
N VAL A 268 -0.52 10.26 -0.49
CA VAL A 268 -1.61 11.02 -1.11
C VAL A 268 -2.92 10.80 -0.35
N GLU A 269 -3.26 9.56 0.02
CA GLU A 269 -4.43 9.25 0.84
C GLU A 269 -4.36 9.90 2.24
N ARG A 270 -3.18 9.93 2.86
CA ARG A 270 -2.98 10.63 4.14
C ARG A 270 -3.17 12.13 3.97
N LEU A 271 -2.65 12.73 2.89
CA LEU A 271 -2.87 14.13 2.57
C LEU A 271 -4.36 14.43 2.39
N PHE A 272 -5.09 13.60 1.62
CA PHE A 272 -6.53 13.74 1.42
C PHE A 272 -7.33 13.56 2.72
N SER A 273 -6.94 12.62 3.59
CA SER A 273 -7.57 12.49 4.91
C SER A 273 -7.38 13.75 5.75
N GLN A 274 -6.21 14.39 5.68
CA GLN A 274 -5.96 15.65 6.37
C GLN A 274 -6.76 16.79 5.74
N MET A 275 -6.80 16.85 4.40
CA MET A 275 -7.57 17.82 3.65
C MET A 275 -9.07 17.73 3.97
N ASN A 276 -9.62 16.51 4.09
CA ASN A 276 -11.02 16.30 4.45
C ASN A 276 -11.35 16.86 5.84
N ILE A 277 -10.46 16.75 6.83
CA ILE A 277 -10.67 17.37 8.14
C ILE A 277 -10.75 18.90 8.02
N VAL A 278 -9.85 19.49 7.21
CA VAL A 278 -9.77 20.93 7.02
C VAL A 278 -10.97 21.45 6.20
N LYS A 279 -11.36 20.77 5.12
CA LYS A 279 -12.46 21.16 4.24
C LYS A 279 -13.83 20.96 4.89
N SER A 280 -14.10 19.77 5.46
CA SER A 280 -15.43 19.42 5.98
C SER A 280 -15.78 20.09 7.31
N LYS A 281 -14.80 20.27 8.20
CA LYS A 281 -15.07 20.81 9.55
C LYS A 281 -14.83 22.32 9.67
N LEU A 282 -13.89 22.87 8.89
CA LEU A 282 -13.47 24.27 9.02
C LEU A 282 -13.90 25.14 7.83
N ARG A 283 -14.50 24.55 6.77
CA ARG A 283 -15.00 25.25 5.56
C ARG A 283 -14.03 26.31 5.00
N LEU A 284 -12.74 25.97 4.96
CA LEU A 284 -11.68 26.89 4.54
C LEU A 284 -11.57 26.97 3.02
N ASN A 285 -11.19 28.15 2.51
CA ASN A 285 -10.91 28.33 1.08
C ASN A 285 -9.66 27.55 0.65
N LEU A 286 -9.55 27.27 -0.66
CA LEU A 286 -8.47 26.44 -1.22
C LEU A 286 -7.07 26.96 -0.88
N ARG A 287 -6.85 28.28 -0.91
CA ARG A 287 -5.55 28.89 -0.57
C ARG A 287 -5.15 28.60 0.87
N SER A 288 -6.08 28.72 1.82
CA SER A 288 -5.83 28.43 3.23
C SER A 288 -5.59 26.95 3.47
N VAL A 289 -6.32 26.08 2.78
CA VAL A 289 -6.10 24.62 2.82
C VAL A 289 -4.68 24.30 2.35
N ASN A 290 -4.26 24.83 1.19
CA ASN A 290 -2.91 24.61 0.66
C ASN A 290 -1.83 25.14 1.60
N ALA A 291 -1.99 26.34 2.17
CA ALA A 291 -1.05 26.90 3.12
C ALA A 291 -0.91 26.03 4.40
N ILE A 292 -2.03 25.57 4.96
CA ILE A 292 -2.04 24.70 6.15
C ILE A 292 -1.36 23.37 5.85
N LEU A 293 -1.67 22.75 4.70
CA LEU A 293 -1.05 21.49 4.30
C LEU A 293 0.46 21.64 4.06
N ALA A 294 0.89 22.75 3.44
CA ALA A 294 2.31 23.06 3.22
C ALA A 294 3.07 23.25 4.54
N VAL A 295 2.52 24.07 5.45
CA VAL A 295 3.12 24.29 6.78
C VAL A 295 3.21 22.99 7.56
N LYS A 296 2.13 22.21 7.59
CA LYS A 296 2.11 20.93 8.32
C LYS A 296 3.11 19.92 7.75
N SER A 297 3.22 19.84 6.42
CA SER A 297 4.21 18.98 5.76
C SER A 297 5.63 19.43 6.05
N GLY A 298 5.89 20.75 6.02
CA GLY A 298 7.18 21.33 6.40
C GLY A 298 7.56 21.02 7.86
N LEU A 299 6.63 21.20 8.80
CA LEU A 299 6.84 20.86 10.21
C LEU A 299 7.15 19.36 10.40
N LYS A 300 6.43 18.48 9.69
CA LYS A 300 6.67 17.03 9.71
C LYS A 300 8.10 16.68 9.24
N ARG A 301 8.61 17.33 8.19
CA ARG A 301 9.99 17.13 7.71
C ARG A 301 11.04 17.43 8.77
N VAL A 302 10.81 18.44 9.60
CA VAL A 302 11.72 18.83 10.70
C VAL A 302 11.42 18.05 11.99
N ARG A 303 10.50 17.06 11.95
CA ARG A 303 10.02 16.31 13.12
C ARG A 303 9.50 17.21 14.25
N LYS A 304 8.93 18.36 13.90
CA LYS A 304 8.30 19.31 14.81
C LYS A 304 6.78 19.31 14.63
N SER A 305 6.08 19.75 15.67
CA SER A 305 4.63 19.99 15.65
C SER A 305 4.35 21.47 15.91
N CYS A 306 3.09 21.88 15.77
CA CYS A 306 2.65 23.23 16.14
C CYS A 306 2.98 23.61 17.59
N ASN A 307 3.16 22.63 18.46
CA ASN A 307 3.47 22.85 19.88
C ASN A 307 4.97 22.96 20.16
N SER A 308 5.82 22.50 19.23
CA SER A 308 7.27 22.42 19.41
C SER A 308 8.05 23.28 18.41
N TYR A 309 7.34 24.01 17.55
CA TYR A 309 7.95 24.90 16.57
C TYR A 309 7.88 26.34 17.07
N GLU A 310 9.06 26.91 17.34
CA GLU A 310 9.19 28.33 17.62
C GLU A 310 9.25 29.11 16.31
N LEU A 311 8.33 30.07 16.16
CA LEU A 311 8.32 30.97 15.02
C LEU A 311 9.54 31.91 15.07
N PRO A 312 10.17 32.21 13.92
CA PRO A 312 11.21 33.23 13.86
C PRO A 312 10.73 34.56 14.45
N LYS A 313 11.61 35.25 15.17
CA LYS A 313 11.28 36.51 15.88
C LYS A 313 10.80 37.59 14.92
N GLU A 314 11.28 37.56 13.69
CA GLU A 314 10.95 38.43 12.58
C GLU A 314 9.48 38.24 12.15
N VAL A 315 9.03 36.99 12.07
CA VAL A 315 7.63 36.65 11.75
C VAL A 315 6.72 37.08 12.89
N ILE A 316 7.12 36.84 14.15
CA ILE A 316 6.36 37.26 15.33
C ILE A 316 6.14 38.77 15.34
N LYS A 317 7.16 39.56 14.97
CA LYS A 317 7.06 41.03 14.87
C LYS A 317 6.09 41.50 13.80
N GLN A 318 5.82 40.69 12.79
CA GLN A 318 4.90 41.00 11.69
C GLN A 318 3.44 40.61 12.02
N ILE A 319 3.21 39.73 13.00
CA ILE A 319 1.87 39.34 13.46
C ILE A 319 1.16 40.56 14.06
N GLY A 320 -0.02 40.88 13.53
CA GLY A 320 -0.80 42.07 13.93
C GLY A 320 -0.48 43.34 13.14
N THR A 321 0.50 43.31 12.23
CA THR A 321 0.77 44.39 11.27
C THR A 321 0.20 44.04 9.88
N MET A 322 -0.33 45.02 9.14
CA MET A 322 -0.86 44.81 7.78
C MET A 322 0.22 44.39 6.77
N ALA A 323 1.50 44.49 7.12
CA ALA A 323 2.64 44.08 6.30
C ALA A 323 2.62 42.59 5.91
N SER A 324 1.93 41.74 6.68
CA SER A 324 1.78 40.31 6.37
C SER A 324 0.72 40.03 5.29
N TYR A 325 -0.12 41.03 4.94
CA TYR A 325 -1.26 40.91 4.03
C TYR A 325 -1.12 41.75 2.76
N THR A 326 -0.07 42.56 2.63
CA THR A 326 0.25 43.28 1.41
C THR A 326 0.77 42.31 0.36
N SER A 327 -0.10 41.86 -0.52
CA SER A 327 0.25 41.12 -1.74
C SER A 327 1.29 41.93 -2.52
N THR A 328 2.48 41.37 -2.74
CA THR A 328 3.38 41.88 -3.77
C THR A 328 2.77 41.53 -5.12
N GLU A 329 2.04 42.47 -5.72
CA GLU A 329 1.82 42.50 -7.16
C GLU A 329 3.16 42.80 -7.83
N SER A 330 4.00 41.78 -8.02
CA SER A 330 5.10 41.85 -8.98
C SER A 330 4.58 41.32 -10.31
N ALA A 331 4.29 42.25 -11.20
CA ALA A 331 4.08 42.02 -12.61
C ALA A 331 5.31 41.35 -13.24
N ASP A 332 5.09 40.25 -13.94
CA ASP A 332 5.78 39.92 -15.18
C ASP A 332 4.77 39.20 -16.10
N PRO A 333 4.65 39.60 -17.39
CA PRO A 333 3.70 39.01 -18.32
C PRO A 333 4.31 37.75 -18.96
N VAL A 334 3.64 36.61 -18.80
CA VAL A 334 3.87 35.38 -19.59
C VAL A 334 2.52 34.99 -20.20
N PRO A 335 2.44 34.68 -21.51
CA PRO A 335 1.27 34.99 -22.32
C PRO A 335 0.05 34.12 -21.99
N SER A 336 -1.09 34.80 -21.97
CA SER A 336 -2.43 34.23 -21.86
C SER A 336 -2.75 33.30 -23.03
N SER A 337 -2.88 32.01 -22.76
CA SER A 337 -3.86 31.18 -23.49
C SER A 337 -5.16 31.24 -22.71
N SER A 338 -6.09 32.02 -23.24
CA SER A 338 -7.47 32.16 -22.81
C SER A 338 -8.18 30.81 -22.71
N VAL A 339 -8.67 30.45 -21.52
CA VAL A 339 -9.79 29.54 -21.37
C VAL A 339 -10.84 30.26 -20.53
N THR A 340 -11.94 30.57 -21.19
CA THR A 340 -13.18 31.15 -20.70
C THR A 340 -13.76 30.27 -19.61
N VAL A 341 -14.10 30.86 -18.46
CA VAL A 341 -14.90 30.21 -17.42
C VAL A 341 -16.37 30.38 -17.82
N SER A 342 -17.01 29.28 -18.21
CA SER A 342 -18.46 29.17 -18.22
C SER A 342 -18.90 28.66 -16.84
N GLU A 343 -19.78 29.43 -16.20
CA GLU A 343 -20.59 28.98 -15.06
C GLU A 343 -21.47 27.81 -15.52
N GLU A 344 -21.23 26.61 -14.98
CA GLU A 344 -22.19 25.53 -15.02
C GLU A 344 -22.44 24.98 -13.61
N THR A 345 -23.72 24.75 -13.41
CA THR A 345 -24.46 24.44 -12.20
C THR A 345 -24.07 23.13 -11.55
N GLU A 346 -24.27 23.07 -10.23
CA GLU A 346 -24.17 21.87 -9.40
C GLU A 346 -25.03 20.73 -9.96
N GLU A 347 -24.38 19.70 -10.52
CA GLU A 347 -24.92 18.35 -10.60
C GLU A 347 -23.98 17.39 -9.87
N GLU A 348 -24.56 16.60 -8.97
CA GLU A 348 -23.92 15.47 -8.29
C GLU A 348 -23.48 14.45 -9.34
N GLU A 349 -22.18 14.38 -9.63
CA GLU A 349 -21.60 13.26 -10.37
C GLU A 349 -20.69 12.40 -9.51
N ASP A 350 -20.94 11.10 -9.65
CA ASP A 350 -20.38 9.97 -8.94
C ASP A 350 -18.85 9.89 -8.99
N TYR A 351 -18.31 9.26 -7.95
CA TYR A 351 -16.90 8.95 -7.72
C TYR A 351 -16.17 8.44 -8.98
N ILE A 352 -15.15 9.19 -9.40
CA ILE A 352 -14.17 8.76 -10.39
C ILE A 352 -13.32 7.61 -9.83
N ILE A 353 -13.44 6.46 -10.49
CA ILE A 353 -12.51 5.32 -10.43
C ILE A 353 -11.18 5.77 -11.01
N PHE A 354 -10.12 5.84 -10.19
CA PHE A 354 -8.76 5.95 -10.71
C PHE A 354 -8.12 4.56 -10.83
N SER A 355 -8.16 4.06 -12.06
CA SER A 355 -7.26 3.02 -12.57
C SER A 355 -5.83 3.57 -12.61
N LEU A 356 -4.87 2.79 -12.15
CA LEU A 356 -3.46 2.99 -12.46
C LEU A 356 -3.29 2.63 -13.95
N ASN A 357 -3.00 3.64 -14.78
CA ASN A 357 -2.27 3.46 -16.03
C ASN A 357 -0.85 3.97 -15.80
#